data_AF-D9X663-F1
#
_entry.id   AF-D9X663-F1
#
_cell.length_a   1.000
_cell.length_b   1.000
_cell.length_c   1.000
_cell.angle_alpha   90.00
_cell.angle_beta   90.00
_cell.angle_gamma   90.00
#
_symmetry.space_group_name_H-M   'P 1'
#
loop_
_entity.id
_entity.type
_entity.pdbx_description
1 polymer ?
#
loop_
_entity_poly.entity_id
_entity_poly.type
_entity_poly.pdbx_seq_one_letter_code
_entity_poly.pdbx_strand_id
1 'polypeptide(L)'
;MVRPEVGAAPRRCARCGGHEYAGAPACAACRELVDGIVEGEWAAFLHRWDVSGAAQERALAEMVAAEPDRHDWRVVDAALDRLVCPDCGDRLARGPAGCPSCDLAHGFRYAAIETDRPGVPPGNEHAVRVNVSVVRRPQGTSATEVLVRRLLLPLLLVGYLPTTEEAQRISAVVKKSPPERRAQLVEQVVEALLADLSRTRRAERAAGSSPTSPDTPAATRRRSGPGRPR
;
A
#
# COMPACT_ATOMS: atom_id res chain seq x y z
N MET A 1 3.18 15.84 -11.99
CA MET A 1 4.11 15.57 -10.86
C MET A 1 4.52 14.11 -10.95
N VAL A 2 5.78 13.77 -10.74
CA VAL A 2 6.23 12.37 -10.71
C VAL A 2 5.63 11.70 -9.47
N ARG A 3 4.86 10.62 -9.67
CA ARG A 3 4.27 9.83 -8.59
C ARG A 3 5.42 9.30 -7.71
N PRO A 4 5.41 9.53 -6.38
CA PRO A 4 6.37 8.85 -5.50
C PRO A 4 6.20 7.35 -5.63
N GLU A 5 7.30 6.63 -5.80
CA GLU A 5 7.27 5.17 -5.84
C GLU A 5 6.61 4.59 -4.59
N VAL A 6 5.80 3.56 -4.75
CA VAL A 6 5.28 2.79 -3.61
C VAL A 6 6.49 2.21 -2.86
N GLY A 7 6.61 2.52 -1.57
CA GLY A 7 7.79 2.21 -0.75
C GLY A 7 8.67 3.42 -0.40
N ALA A 8 8.55 4.53 -1.12
CA ALA A 8 9.28 5.77 -0.81
C ALA A 8 8.74 6.44 0.45
N ALA A 9 9.60 7.14 1.21
CA ALA A 9 9.18 7.84 2.43
C ALA A 9 7.97 8.77 2.18
N PRO A 10 6.98 8.83 3.10
CA PRO A 10 5.80 9.66 2.87
C PRO A 10 6.18 11.13 2.78
N ARG A 11 5.54 11.85 1.87
CA ARG A 11 5.76 13.29 1.67
C ARG A 11 4.48 14.06 1.92
N ARG A 12 4.62 15.35 2.23
CA ARG A 12 3.49 16.27 2.33
C ARG A 12 3.03 16.67 0.93
N CYS A 13 1.73 16.64 0.71
CA CYS A 13 1.11 17.12 -0.51
C CYS A 13 1.14 18.64 -0.53
N ALA A 14 1.78 19.22 -1.55
CA ALA A 14 1.86 20.67 -1.72
C ALA A 14 0.49 21.36 -1.93
N ARG A 15 -0.58 20.60 -2.26
CA ARG A 15 -1.92 21.14 -2.50
C ARG A 15 -2.77 21.20 -1.23
N CYS A 16 -2.75 20.15 -0.40
CA CYS A 16 -3.62 20.06 0.77
C CYS A 16 -2.89 20.06 2.11
N GLY A 17 -1.56 20.09 2.14
CA GLY A 17 -0.75 20.07 3.36
C GLY A 17 -0.68 18.73 4.11
N GLY A 18 -1.69 17.85 3.95
CA GLY A 18 -1.65 16.46 4.43
C GLY A 18 -0.67 15.57 3.67
N HIS A 19 -0.55 14.29 4.05
CA HIS A 19 0.32 13.35 3.34
C HIS A 19 -0.19 13.02 1.93
N GLU A 20 0.73 12.83 0.98
CA GLU A 20 0.44 12.21 -0.33
C GLU A 20 -0.25 10.85 -0.13
N TYR A 21 -1.13 10.43 -1.06
CA TYR A 21 -2.07 9.30 -0.94
C TYR A 21 -3.17 9.45 0.12
N ALA A 22 -2.90 10.13 1.23
CA ALA A 22 -3.87 10.38 2.30
C ALA A 22 -4.66 11.67 2.15
N GLY A 23 -4.29 12.59 1.24
CA GLY A 23 -4.66 14.02 1.30
C GLY A 23 -6.14 14.36 1.51
N ALA A 24 -6.43 15.61 1.90
CA ALA A 24 -7.76 16.10 2.31
C ALA A 24 -8.91 15.60 1.42
N PRO A 25 -10.14 15.41 1.93
CA PRO A 25 -11.25 14.79 1.18
C PRO A 25 -11.49 15.38 -0.22
N ALA A 26 -11.20 16.67 -0.41
CA ALA A 26 -11.37 17.39 -1.66
C ALA A 26 -10.12 17.44 -2.57
N CYS A 27 -8.96 16.91 -2.16
CA CYS A 27 -7.70 17.05 -2.89
C CYS A 27 -7.59 16.12 -4.10
N ALA A 28 -7.80 16.68 -5.30
CA ALA A 28 -7.67 15.95 -6.57
C ALA A 28 -6.30 15.28 -6.74
N ALA A 29 -5.21 15.99 -6.43
CA ALA A 29 -3.86 15.46 -6.56
C ALA A 29 -3.63 14.19 -5.71
N CYS A 30 -4.23 14.09 -4.53
CA CYS A 30 -4.10 12.88 -3.71
C CYS A 30 -5.02 11.76 -4.19
N ARG A 31 -6.20 12.08 -4.74
CA ARG A 31 -7.07 11.08 -5.38
C ARG A 31 -6.39 10.45 -6.60
N GLU A 32 -5.77 11.28 -7.46
CA GLU A 32 -5.00 10.83 -8.61
C GLU A 32 -3.83 9.91 -8.22
N LEU A 33 -3.17 10.19 -7.09
CA LEU A 33 -2.13 9.29 -6.56
C LEU A 33 -2.68 7.93 -6.16
N VAL A 34 -3.86 7.88 -5.53
CA VAL A 34 -4.53 6.63 -5.14
C VAL A 34 -4.98 5.84 -6.37
N ASP A 35 -5.63 6.49 -7.34
CA ASP A 35 -5.98 5.85 -8.61
C ASP A 35 -4.73 5.35 -9.34
N GLY A 36 -3.66 6.14 -9.30
CA GLY A 36 -2.36 5.78 -9.85
C GLY A 36 -1.84 4.41 -9.39
N ILE A 37 -2.15 3.97 -8.15
CA ILE A 37 -1.71 2.66 -7.61
C ILE A 37 -2.13 1.52 -8.54
N VAL A 38 -3.34 1.58 -9.11
CA VAL A 38 -3.86 0.53 -9.99
C VAL A 38 -3.57 0.81 -11.46
N GLU A 39 -3.55 2.09 -11.86
CA GLU A 39 -3.28 2.50 -13.25
C GLU A 39 -1.89 2.07 -13.74
N GLY A 40 -0.87 2.13 -12.86
CA GLY A 40 0.48 1.69 -13.22
C GLY A 40 0.57 0.20 -13.55
N GLU A 41 -0.07 -0.64 -12.74
CA GLU A 41 -0.08 -2.09 -12.96
C GLU A 41 -0.93 -2.49 -14.16
N TRP A 42 -2.03 -1.76 -14.40
CA TRP A 42 -2.83 -1.94 -15.60
C TRP A 42 -2.04 -1.64 -16.87
N ALA A 43 -1.34 -0.50 -16.92
CA ALA A 43 -0.49 -0.17 -18.07
C ALA A 43 0.59 -1.24 -18.32
N ALA A 44 1.21 -1.76 -17.26
CA ALA A 44 2.16 -2.87 -17.37
C ALA A 44 1.49 -4.17 -17.85
N PHE A 45 0.26 -4.45 -17.40
CA PHE A 45 -0.53 -5.60 -17.83
C PHE A 45 -0.91 -5.52 -19.31
N LEU A 46 -1.38 -4.36 -19.79
CA LEU A 46 -1.68 -4.13 -21.21
C LEU A 46 -0.45 -4.34 -22.09
N HIS A 47 0.71 -3.85 -21.65
CA HIS A 47 1.96 -4.01 -22.39
C HIS A 47 2.35 -5.49 -22.52
N ARG A 48 2.16 -6.30 -21.47
CA ARG A 48 2.43 -7.76 -21.53
C ARG A 48 1.49 -8.52 -22.47
N TRP A 49 0.28 -8.00 -22.67
CA TRP A 49 -0.74 -8.58 -23.54
C TRP A 49 -0.73 -7.99 -24.96
N ASP A 50 0.20 -7.08 -25.27
CA ASP A 50 0.30 -6.37 -26.54
C ASP A 50 -1.02 -5.70 -26.97
N VAL A 51 -1.73 -5.12 -26.00
CA VAL A 51 -2.99 -4.41 -26.23
C VAL A 51 -2.72 -2.95 -26.53
N SER A 52 -3.22 -2.47 -27.68
CA SER A 52 -3.01 -1.09 -28.13
C SER A 52 -4.29 -0.31 -28.47
N GLY A 53 -5.45 -0.96 -28.48
CA GLY A 53 -6.74 -0.35 -28.84
C GLY A 53 -7.79 -0.40 -27.73
N ALA A 54 -8.66 0.61 -27.66
CA ALA A 54 -9.70 0.72 -26.64
C ALA A 54 -10.69 -0.47 -26.62
N ALA A 55 -11.02 -1.04 -27.78
CA ALA A 55 -11.89 -2.20 -27.85
C ALA A 55 -11.22 -3.46 -27.26
N GLN A 56 -9.92 -3.63 -27.51
CA GLN A 56 -9.13 -4.73 -26.95
C GLN A 56 -8.93 -4.54 -25.44
N GLU A 57 -8.63 -3.31 -24.99
CA GLU A 57 -8.52 -2.99 -23.56
C GLU A 57 -9.83 -3.31 -22.83
N ARG A 58 -10.97 -2.95 -23.41
CA ARG A 58 -12.28 -3.26 -22.84
C ARG A 58 -12.54 -4.77 -22.78
N ALA A 59 -12.31 -5.50 -23.87
CA ALA A 59 -12.49 -6.96 -23.88
C ALA A 59 -11.59 -7.66 -22.85
N LEU A 60 -10.35 -7.17 -22.68
CA LEU A 60 -9.43 -7.67 -21.68
C LEU A 60 -9.90 -7.34 -20.25
N ALA A 61 -10.44 -6.13 -20.02
CA ALA A 61 -11.03 -5.76 -18.74
C ALA A 61 -12.25 -6.62 -18.39
N GLU A 62 -13.10 -6.94 -19.38
CA GLU A 62 -14.24 -7.86 -19.21
C GLU A 62 -13.78 -9.26 -18.79
N MET A 63 -12.71 -9.80 -19.41
CA MET A 63 -12.12 -11.09 -19.03
C MET A 63 -11.58 -11.07 -17.60
N VAL A 64 -10.78 -10.05 -17.25
CA VAL A 64 -10.21 -9.91 -15.89
C VAL A 64 -11.31 -9.80 -14.83
N ALA A 65 -12.38 -9.07 -15.11
CA ALA A 65 -13.51 -8.92 -14.19
C ALA A 65 -14.33 -10.21 -14.01
N ALA A 66 -14.35 -11.08 -15.03
CA ALA A 66 -15.01 -12.37 -14.97
C ALA A 66 -14.20 -13.44 -14.20
N GLU A 67 -12.87 -13.29 -14.16
CA GLU A 67 -11.94 -14.24 -13.54
C GLU A 67 -11.06 -13.59 -12.45
N PRO A 68 -11.65 -12.89 -11.44
CA PRO A 68 -10.87 -12.08 -10.52
C PRO A 68 -9.81 -12.89 -9.75
N ASP A 69 -10.09 -14.14 -9.41
CA ASP A 69 -9.21 -15.07 -8.70
C ASP A 69 -7.95 -15.48 -9.47
N ARG A 70 -7.86 -15.14 -10.77
CA ARG A 70 -6.70 -15.42 -11.62
C ARG A 70 -5.76 -14.22 -11.78
N HIS A 71 -6.11 -13.08 -11.20
CA HIS A 71 -5.41 -11.82 -11.43
C HIS A 71 -5.03 -11.13 -10.11
N ASP A 72 -3.93 -10.38 -10.14
CA ASP A 72 -3.57 -9.51 -9.01
C ASP A 72 -4.63 -8.44 -8.81
N TRP A 73 -4.89 -8.11 -7.55
CA TRP A 73 -5.95 -7.18 -7.20
C TRP A 73 -5.86 -5.82 -7.88
N ARG A 74 -4.65 -5.30 -8.16
CA ARG A 74 -4.50 -4.00 -8.84
C ARG A 74 -4.99 -4.07 -10.28
N VAL A 75 -4.77 -5.21 -10.93
CA VAL A 75 -5.25 -5.48 -12.29
C VAL A 75 -6.77 -5.61 -12.28
N VAL A 76 -7.34 -6.32 -11.30
CA VAL A 76 -8.80 -6.45 -11.15
C VAL A 76 -9.47 -5.10 -10.89
N ASP A 77 -8.97 -4.34 -9.91
CA ASP A 77 -9.50 -3.02 -9.56
C ASP A 77 -9.35 -1.98 -10.69
N ALA A 78 -8.34 -2.13 -11.56
CA ALA A 78 -8.20 -1.31 -12.75
C ALA A 78 -9.12 -1.77 -13.88
N ALA A 79 -9.30 -3.07 -14.08
CA ALA A 79 -10.23 -3.62 -15.07
C ALA A 79 -11.67 -3.14 -14.78
N LEU A 80 -12.12 -3.19 -13.53
CA LEU A 80 -13.44 -2.68 -13.14
C LEU A 80 -13.62 -1.19 -13.47
N ASP A 81 -12.56 -0.37 -13.40
CA ASP A 81 -12.62 1.05 -13.77
C ASP A 81 -12.85 1.30 -15.26
N ARG A 82 -12.57 0.32 -16.13
CA ARG A 82 -12.80 0.40 -17.58
C ARG A 82 -14.21 -0.01 -17.98
N LEU A 83 -14.94 -0.65 -17.07
CA LEU A 83 -16.28 -1.14 -17.32
C LEU A 83 -17.30 -0.15 -16.80
N VAL A 84 -18.39 -0.01 -17.56
CA VAL A 84 -19.54 0.80 -17.17
C VAL A 84 -20.57 -0.11 -16.53
N CYS A 85 -21.08 0.27 -15.37
CA CYS A 85 -22.15 -0.41 -14.67
C CYS A 85 -23.45 -0.34 -15.49
N PRO A 86 -24.09 -1.47 -15.82
CA PRO A 86 -25.33 -1.46 -16.60
C PRO A 86 -26.51 -0.85 -15.85
N ASP A 87 -26.50 -0.88 -14.51
CA ASP A 87 -27.61 -0.40 -13.69
C ASP A 87 -27.54 1.10 -13.42
N CYS A 88 -26.35 1.65 -13.17
CA CYS A 88 -26.19 3.04 -12.73
C CYS A 88 -25.39 3.93 -13.69
N GLY A 89 -24.79 3.37 -14.75
CA GLY A 89 -24.00 4.12 -15.74
C GLY A 89 -22.66 4.67 -15.26
N ASP A 90 -22.30 4.47 -13.99
CA ASP A 90 -20.99 4.84 -13.43
C ASP A 90 -19.95 3.75 -13.74
N ARG A 91 -18.69 3.94 -13.36
CA ARG A 91 -17.66 2.89 -13.40
C ARG A 91 -18.09 1.72 -12.50
N LEU A 92 -17.91 0.50 -13.00
CA LEU A 92 -18.29 -0.71 -12.27
C LEU A 92 -17.55 -0.76 -10.92
N ALA A 93 -18.27 -1.16 -9.87
CA ALA A 93 -17.81 -1.14 -8.47
C ALA A 93 -17.52 0.25 -7.86
N ARG A 94 -17.76 1.37 -8.56
CA ARG A 94 -17.66 2.74 -8.01
C ARG A 94 -18.99 3.47 -7.85
N GLY A 95 -20.06 2.90 -8.40
CA GLY A 95 -21.42 3.45 -8.31
C GLY A 95 -21.97 3.55 -6.87
N PRO A 96 -23.15 4.18 -6.72
CA PRO A 96 -23.75 4.46 -5.43
C PRO A 96 -23.98 3.19 -4.59
N ALA A 97 -24.03 3.36 -3.27
CA ALA A 97 -24.39 2.27 -2.36
C ALA A 97 -25.81 1.76 -2.67
N GLY A 98 -25.99 0.43 -2.72
CA GLY A 98 -27.25 -0.20 -3.06
C GLY A 98 -27.46 -0.45 -4.56
N CYS A 99 -26.53 -0.07 -5.43
CA CYS A 99 -26.55 -0.47 -6.83
C CYS A 99 -26.16 -1.96 -6.94
N PRO A 100 -27.05 -2.87 -7.40
CA PRO A 100 -26.80 -4.30 -7.36
C PRO A 100 -25.55 -4.74 -8.12
N SER A 101 -25.37 -4.30 -9.37
CA SER A 101 -24.17 -4.63 -10.16
C SER A 101 -22.88 -4.09 -9.54
N CYS A 102 -22.90 -2.88 -8.96
CA CYS A 102 -21.71 -2.32 -8.30
C CYS A 102 -21.39 -3.03 -6.98
N ASP A 103 -22.40 -3.36 -6.16
CA ASP A 103 -22.19 -4.08 -4.91
C ASP A 103 -21.68 -5.50 -5.16
N LEU A 104 -22.21 -6.17 -6.19
CA LEU A 104 -21.75 -7.49 -6.62
C LEU A 104 -20.29 -7.45 -7.09
N ALA A 105 -19.95 -6.53 -7.99
CA ALA A 105 -18.57 -6.36 -8.47
C ALA A 105 -17.61 -5.98 -7.33
N HIS A 106 -18.05 -5.13 -6.40
CA HIS A 106 -17.29 -4.76 -5.20
C HIS A 106 -17.03 -5.95 -4.27
N GLY A 107 -17.96 -6.91 -4.20
CA GLY A 107 -17.77 -8.16 -3.47
C GLY A 107 -16.79 -9.11 -4.17
N PHE A 108 -16.98 -9.36 -5.47
CA PHE A 108 -16.17 -10.33 -6.21
C PHE A 108 -14.70 -9.97 -6.35
N ARG A 109 -14.35 -8.67 -6.42
CA ARG A 109 -12.93 -8.26 -6.47
C ARG A 109 -12.11 -8.75 -5.28
N TYR A 110 -12.72 -9.10 -4.14
CA TYR A 110 -12.00 -9.65 -3.00
C TYR A 110 -11.46 -11.07 -3.24
N ALA A 111 -11.94 -11.77 -4.27
CA ALA A 111 -11.37 -13.03 -4.73
C ALA A 111 -9.99 -12.87 -5.41
N ALA A 112 -9.63 -11.64 -5.80
CA ALA A 112 -8.36 -11.39 -6.49
C ALA A 112 -7.14 -11.75 -5.65
N ILE A 113 -6.06 -12.14 -6.34
CA ILE A 113 -4.78 -12.53 -5.76
C ILE A 113 -4.15 -11.29 -5.10
N GLU A 114 -3.69 -11.46 -3.86
CA GLU A 114 -2.96 -10.45 -3.11
C GLU A 114 -1.49 -10.86 -3.03
N THR A 115 -0.68 -10.41 -3.98
CA THR A 115 0.76 -10.68 -3.96
C THR A 115 1.48 -9.57 -3.21
N ASP A 116 2.04 -9.87 -2.03
CA ASP A 116 2.86 -8.92 -1.29
C ASP A 116 4.08 -8.47 -2.10
N ARG A 117 4.31 -7.15 -2.15
CA ARG A 117 5.50 -6.60 -2.80
C ARG A 117 6.79 -6.99 -2.04
N PRO A 118 7.96 -7.01 -2.69
CA PRO A 118 9.21 -7.34 -1.99
C PRO A 118 9.49 -6.42 -0.80
N GLY A 119 9.93 -7.00 0.32
CA GLY A 119 10.42 -6.24 1.47
C GLY A 119 9.34 -5.67 2.40
N VAL A 120 8.08 -6.07 2.26
CA VAL A 120 7.00 -5.73 3.23
C VAL A 120 6.54 -6.97 4.02
N PRO A 121 5.95 -6.79 5.21
CA PRO A 121 5.39 -7.90 5.97
C PRO A 121 4.27 -8.61 5.20
N PRO A 122 4.09 -9.94 5.41
CA PRO A 122 2.96 -10.66 4.84
C PRO A 122 1.60 -10.02 5.18
N GLY A 123 0.72 -9.91 4.19
CA GLY A 123 -0.60 -9.29 4.31
C GLY A 123 -0.58 -7.76 4.21
N ASN A 124 0.54 -7.13 3.86
CA ASN A 124 0.58 -5.69 3.65
C ASN A 124 -0.28 -5.29 2.43
N GLU A 125 -0.26 -6.06 1.36
CA GLU A 125 -1.04 -5.76 0.16
C GLU A 125 -2.53 -5.97 0.36
N HIS A 126 -2.91 -6.93 1.20
CA HIS A 126 -4.27 -7.02 1.70
C HIS A 126 -4.71 -5.71 2.37
N ALA A 127 -3.89 -5.20 3.29
CA ALA A 127 -4.18 -3.94 3.97
C ALA A 127 -4.23 -2.77 2.98
N VAL A 128 -3.29 -2.66 2.04
CA VAL A 128 -3.30 -1.62 1.00
C VAL A 128 -4.60 -1.70 0.18
N ARG A 129 -4.93 -2.89 -0.33
CA ARG A 129 -6.15 -3.13 -1.14
C ARG A 129 -7.39 -2.66 -0.41
N VAL A 130 -7.61 -3.10 0.83
CA VAL A 130 -8.77 -2.70 1.65
C VAL A 130 -8.86 -1.19 1.82
N ASN A 131 -7.73 -0.51 2.02
CA ASN A 131 -7.72 0.95 2.19
C ASN A 131 -8.01 1.67 0.87
N VAL A 132 -7.38 1.24 -0.24
CA VAL A 132 -7.62 1.77 -1.59
C VAL A 132 -9.09 1.60 -1.99
N SER A 133 -9.63 0.42 -1.71
CA SER A 133 -11.04 0.03 -1.84
C SER A 133 -11.99 1.06 -1.21
N VAL A 134 -11.80 1.36 0.08
CA VAL A 134 -12.65 2.29 0.83
C VAL A 134 -12.47 3.73 0.35
N VAL A 135 -11.24 4.12 0.02
CA VAL A 135 -10.95 5.49 -0.44
C VAL A 135 -11.56 5.76 -1.82
N ARG A 136 -11.54 4.77 -2.72
CA ARG A 136 -12.09 4.89 -4.08
C ARG A 136 -13.62 4.71 -4.12
N ARG A 137 -14.20 4.03 -3.13
CA ARG A 137 -15.65 3.84 -2.95
C ARG A 137 -16.08 4.10 -1.50
N PRO A 138 -16.18 5.38 -1.09
CA PRO A 138 -16.53 5.72 0.30
C PRO A 138 -18.01 5.49 0.62
N GLN A 139 -18.87 5.29 -0.39
CA GLN A 139 -20.31 5.09 -0.19
C GLN A 139 -20.56 3.80 0.61
N GLY A 140 -21.43 3.86 1.61
CA GLY A 140 -21.70 2.73 2.51
C GLY A 140 -20.65 2.52 3.62
N THR A 141 -19.55 3.29 3.62
CA THR A 141 -18.55 3.28 4.71
C THR A 141 -18.72 4.53 5.59
N SER A 142 -18.60 4.38 6.91
CA SER A 142 -18.72 5.53 7.82
C SER A 142 -17.62 6.56 7.55
N ALA A 143 -17.93 7.85 7.69
CA ALA A 143 -16.96 8.94 7.49
C ALA A 143 -15.69 8.77 8.36
N THR A 144 -15.85 8.21 9.56
CA THR A 144 -14.75 7.88 10.46
C THR A 144 -13.84 6.80 9.90
N GLU A 145 -14.40 5.71 9.38
CA GLU A 145 -13.63 4.62 8.78
C GLU A 145 -12.91 5.11 7.52
N VAL A 146 -13.60 5.86 6.65
CA VAL A 146 -12.97 6.49 5.47
C VAL A 146 -11.79 7.37 5.89
N LEU A 147 -11.95 8.18 6.94
CA LEU A 147 -10.88 9.04 7.46
C LEU A 147 -9.67 8.22 7.90
N VAL A 148 -9.87 7.18 8.72
CA VAL A 148 -8.78 6.34 9.24
C VAL A 148 -8.06 5.63 8.09
N ARG A 149 -8.81 5.00 7.18
CA ARG A 149 -8.24 4.28 6.04
C ARG A 149 -7.40 5.19 5.15
N ARG A 150 -7.96 6.36 4.83
CA ARG A 150 -7.27 7.38 4.04
C ARG A 150 -5.95 7.79 4.70
N LEU A 151 -5.96 8.07 6.00
CA LEU A 151 -4.77 8.55 6.70
C LEU A 151 -3.72 7.46 6.98
N LEU A 152 -4.12 6.19 7.08
CA LEU A 152 -3.20 5.05 7.22
C LEU A 152 -2.59 4.59 5.91
N LEU A 153 -3.23 4.84 4.76
CA LEU A 153 -2.75 4.38 3.46
C LEU A 153 -1.26 4.72 3.17
N PRO A 154 -0.73 5.93 3.48
CA PRO A 154 0.69 6.22 3.27
C PRO A 154 1.62 5.33 4.09
N LEU A 155 1.25 4.97 5.33
CA LEU A 155 2.03 4.03 6.15
C LEU A 155 2.09 2.65 5.48
N LEU A 156 0.94 2.17 5.03
CA LEU A 156 0.82 0.88 4.38
C LEU A 156 1.67 0.84 3.12
N LEU A 157 1.63 1.90 2.30
CA LEU A 157 2.41 2.01 1.07
C LEU A 157 3.93 2.06 1.30
N VAL A 158 4.40 2.50 2.46
CA VAL A 158 5.82 2.41 2.82
C VAL A 158 6.21 1.09 3.46
N GLY A 159 5.29 0.15 3.57
CA GLY A 159 5.52 -1.19 4.10
C GLY A 159 5.33 -1.32 5.61
N TYR A 160 4.80 -0.29 6.28
CA TYR A 160 4.38 -0.43 7.67
C TYR A 160 3.03 -1.15 7.71
N LEU A 161 2.95 -2.26 8.43
CA LEU A 161 1.69 -2.96 8.67
C LEU A 161 1.36 -2.86 10.17
N PRO A 162 0.34 -2.08 10.58
CA PRO A 162 -0.03 -1.98 11.97
C PRO A 162 -0.40 -3.35 12.55
N THR A 163 0.03 -3.62 13.77
CA THR A 163 -0.47 -4.78 14.52
C THR A 163 -1.96 -4.62 14.83
N THR A 164 -2.65 -5.72 15.15
CA THR A 164 -4.04 -5.68 15.59
C THR A 164 -4.25 -4.72 16.77
N GLU A 165 -3.33 -4.72 17.73
CA GLU A 165 -3.38 -3.83 18.90
C GLU A 165 -3.21 -2.36 18.52
N GLU A 166 -2.31 -2.04 17.59
CA GLU A 166 -2.15 -0.68 17.06
C GLU A 166 -3.39 -0.22 16.30
N ALA A 167 -3.96 -1.07 15.43
CA ALA A 167 -5.18 -0.77 14.70
C ALA A 167 -6.37 -0.54 15.64
N GLN A 168 -6.49 -1.34 16.70
CA GLN A 168 -7.49 -1.16 17.74
C GLN A 168 -7.28 0.12 18.54
N ARG A 169 -6.03 0.47 18.90
CA ARG A 169 -5.71 1.73 19.58
C ARG A 169 -6.07 2.94 18.73
N ILE A 170 -5.70 2.95 17.44
CA ILE A 170 -6.07 4.02 16.49
C ILE A 170 -7.60 4.14 16.45
N SER A 171 -8.31 3.02 16.25
CA SER A 171 -9.77 3.01 16.19
C SER A 171 -10.42 3.54 17.47
N ALA A 172 -9.89 3.18 18.64
CA ALA A 172 -10.40 3.61 19.94
C ALA A 172 -10.21 5.12 20.15
N VAL A 173 -9.04 5.67 19.80
CA VAL A 173 -8.76 7.11 19.87
C VAL A 173 -9.77 7.88 19.03
N VAL A 174 -10.00 7.45 17.79
CA VAL A 174 -10.90 8.17 16.87
C VAL A 174 -12.35 8.10 17.32
N LYS A 175 -12.82 6.93 17.76
CA LYS A 175 -14.20 6.74 18.25
C LYS A 175 -14.51 7.61 19.47
N LYS A 176 -13.54 7.79 20.36
CA LYS A 176 -13.69 8.61 21.59
C LYS A 176 -13.51 10.10 21.36
N SER A 177 -13.10 10.52 20.16
CA SER A 177 -12.75 11.91 19.87
C SER A 177 -13.90 12.70 19.27
N PRO A 178 -14.02 14.01 19.59
CA PRO A 178 -14.94 14.92 18.91
C PRO A 178 -14.69 14.91 17.39
N PRO A 179 -15.74 14.93 16.54
CA PRO A 179 -15.61 14.83 15.08
C PRO A 179 -14.56 15.77 14.48
N GLU A 180 -14.52 17.01 14.94
CA GLU A 180 -13.62 18.07 14.49
C GLU A 180 -12.13 17.82 14.82
N ARG A 181 -11.84 16.99 15.83
CA ARG A 181 -10.46 16.64 16.23
C ARG A 181 -9.97 15.33 15.65
N ARG A 182 -10.85 14.50 15.08
CA ARG A 182 -10.50 13.14 14.62
C ARG A 182 -9.36 13.13 13.61
N ALA A 183 -9.42 14.00 12.61
CA ALA A 183 -8.39 14.04 11.56
C ALA A 183 -7.01 14.38 12.15
N GLN A 184 -6.94 15.42 12.99
CA GLN A 184 -5.72 15.84 13.65
C GLN A 184 -5.13 14.73 14.53
N LEU A 185 -5.97 14.01 15.29
CA LEU A 185 -5.51 12.94 16.17
C LEU A 185 -4.99 11.73 15.40
N VAL A 186 -5.65 11.34 14.30
CA VAL A 186 -5.14 10.26 13.45
C VAL A 186 -3.83 10.69 12.80
N GLU A 187 -3.72 11.91 12.30
CA GLU A 187 -2.47 12.44 11.74
C GLU A 187 -1.34 12.39 12.77
N GLN A 188 -1.57 12.81 14.02
CA GLN A 188 -0.57 12.71 15.09
C GLN A 188 -0.10 11.28 15.35
N VAL A 189 -1.03 10.31 15.35
CA VAL A 189 -0.66 8.90 15.50
C VAL A 189 0.15 8.41 14.31
N VAL A 190 -0.23 8.78 13.09
CA VAL A 190 0.51 8.43 11.87
C VAL A 190 1.93 9.00 11.89
N GLU A 191 2.10 10.25 12.29
CA GLU A 191 3.41 10.90 12.42
C GLU A 191 4.29 10.18 13.46
N ALA A 192 3.71 9.79 14.61
CA ALA A 192 4.42 9.03 15.63
C ALA A 192 4.92 7.68 15.09
N LEU A 193 4.06 6.94 14.40
CA LEU A 193 4.40 5.65 13.77
C LEU A 193 5.48 5.82 12.67
N LEU A 194 5.42 6.88 11.87
CA LEU A 194 6.47 7.18 10.88
C LEU A 194 7.82 7.49 11.52
N ALA A 195 7.81 8.24 12.62
CA ALA A 195 9.02 8.55 13.36
C ALA A 195 9.65 7.27 13.94
N ASP A 196 8.84 6.36 14.48
CA ASP A 196 9.29 5.05 14.98
C ASP A 196 9.87 4.19 13.86
N LEU A 197 9.16 4.03 12.74
CA LEU A 197 9.65 3.28 11.58
C LEU A 197 10.99 3.82 11.06
N SER A 198 11.11 5.15 10.99
CA SER A 198 12.33 5.81 10.54
C SER A 198 13.50 5.58 11.50
N ARG A 199 13.25 5.50 12.82
CA ARG A 199 14.26 5.15 13.82
C ARG A 199 14.72 3.70 13.65
N THR A 200 13.79 2.75 13.52
CA THR A 200 14.09 1.32 13.36
C THR A 200 14.94 1.06 12.12
N ARG A 201 14.53 1.60 10.95
CA ARG A 201 15.29 1.44 9.70
C ARG A 201 16.70 2.02 9.77
N ARG A 202 16.89 3.13 10.49
CA ARG A 202 18.24 3.71 10.70
C ARG A 202 19.09 2.80 11.58
N ALA A 203 18.53 2.23 12.63
CA ALA A 203 19.22 1.29 13.51
C ALA A 203 19.64 0.02 12.75
N GLU A 204 18.75 -0.56 11.94
CA GLU A 204 19.04 -1.74 11.11
C GLU A 204 20.15 -1.47 10.09
N ARG A 205 20.11 -0.31 9.41
CA ARG A 205 21.18 0.09 8.49
C ARG A 205 22.53 0.25 9.20
N ALA A 206 22.54 0.85 10.39
CA ALA A 206 23.77 0.98 11.18
C ALA A 206 24.32 -0.40 11.62
N ALA A 207 23.44 -1.33 12.01
CA ALA A 207 23.83 -2.70 12.35
C ALA A 207 24.35 -3.49 11.13
N GLY A 208 23.70 -3.37 9.97
CA GLY A 208 24.10 -4.04 8.73
C GLY A 208 25.32 -3.43 8.03
N SER A 209 25.75 -2.22 8.42
CA SER A 209 26.94 -1.55 7.89
C SER A 209 28.19 -1.77 8.74
N SER A 210 28.13 -2.61 9.79
CA SER A 210 29.32 -2.94 10.59
C SER A 210 30.27 -3.80 9.75
N PRO A 211 31.52 -3.37 9.52
CA PRO A 211 32.50 -4.17 8.82
C PRO A 211 32.93 -5.30 9.76
N THR A 212 32.44 -6.51 9.55
CA THR A 212 33.14 -7.70 10.02
C THR A 212 34.42 -7.84 9.20
N SER A 213 35.47 -7.11 9.59
CA SER A 213 36.83 -7.33 9.10
C SER A 213 37.31 -8.74 9.48
N PRO A 214 37.81 -9.54 8.53
CA PRO A 214 38.55 -10.76 8.84
C PRO A 214 40.05 -10.43 8.87
N ASP A 215 40.53 -9.82 9.95
CA ASP A 215 41.99 -9.68 10.19
C ASP A 215 42.36 -10.36 11.50
N THR A 216 42.63 -11.66 11.42
CA THR A 216 43.44 -12.35 12.43
C THR A 216 44.85 -12.53 11.87
N PRO A 217 45.88 -11.88 12.43
CA PRO A 217 47.24 -12.07 11.97
C PRO A 217 47.75 -13.47 12.35
N ALA A 218 48.36 -14.15 11.38
CA ALA A 218 48.95 -15.47 11.55
C ALA A 218 50.10 -15.42 12.57
N ALA A 219 49.90 -16.07 13.72
CA ALA A 219 50.93 -16.25 14.74
C ALA A 219 52.07 -17.12 14.21
N THR A 220 53.24 -16.51 14.05
CA THR A 220 54.54 -17.17 13.84
C THR A 220 54.87 -18.13 14.97
N ARG A 221 54.93 -19.44 14.68
CA ARG A 221 55.50 -20.45 15.59
C ARG A 221 57.03 -20.44 15.49
N ARG A 222 57.70 -19.83 16.47
CA ARG A 222 59.10 -20.15 16.80
C ARG A 222 59.15 -21.51 17.50
N ARG A 223 59.84 -22.49 16.90
CA ARG A 223 60.29 -23.71 17.58
C ARG A 223 61.79 -23.55 17.85
N SER A 224 62.14 -23.31 19.11
CA SER A 224 63.48 -23.48 19.64
C SER A 224 63.40 -24.53 20.75
N GLY A 225 64.10 -25.65 20.59
CA GLY A 225 64.21 -26.71 21.57
C GLY A 225 65.46 -27.55 21.28
N PRO A 226 66.44 -27.62 22.19
CA PRO A 226 67.78 -28.16 21.93
C PRO A 226 67.91 -29.66 22.29
N GLY A 227 68.89 -30.33 21.67
CA GLY A 227 69.70 -31.35 22.36
C GLY A 227 69.46 -32.84 22.04
N ARG A 228 70.33 -33.38 21.17
CA ARG A 228 71.06 -34.68 21.19
C ARG A 228 71.09 -35.50 22.51
N PRO A 229 71.73 -36.71 22.56
CA PRO A 229 71.85 -37.82 21.59
C PRO A 229 71.68 -39.24 22.23
N ARG A 230 71.45 -40.28 21.43
CA ARG A 230 72.33 -41.46 21.23
C ARG A 230 71.65 -42.45 20.30
#